data_AF-A0A962ZQ66-F1
#
_entry.id   AF-A0A962ZQ66-F1
#
_cell.length_a   1.000
_cell.length_b   1.000
_cell.length_c   1.000
_cell.angle_alpha   90.00
_cell.angle_beta   90.00
_cell.angle_gamma   90.00
#
_symmetry.space_group_name_H-M   'P 1'
#
loop_
_entity.id
_entity.type
_entity.pdbx_description
1 polymer ?
#
loop_
_entity_poly.entity_id
_entity_poly.type
_entity_poly.pdbx_seq_one_letter_code
_entity_poly.pdbx_strand_id
1 'polypeptide(L)' 'FKPYGVGYVELPGGVRVEGRLTESDPGKLHIGMPMEVVFAPFRLDADGNEVISFFFRPLD' A
#
# COMPACT_ATOMS: atom_id res chain seq x y z
N PHE A 1 16.41 -5.46 -7.84
CA PHE A 1 15.22 -5.79 -7.04
C PHE A 1 15.26 -4.97 -5.75
N LYS A 2 14.14 -4.36 -5.35
CA LYS A 2 13.99 -3.65 -4.07
C LYS A 2 12.79 -4.28 -3.34
N PRO A 3 12.93 -4.77 -2.10
CA PRO A 3 11.82 -5.36 -1.36
C PRO A 3 10.74 -4.30 -1.05
N TYR A 4 9.53 -4.76 -0.80
CA TYR A 4 8.39 -3.93 -0.44
C TYR A 4 7.41 -4.70 0.44
N GLY A 5 6.70 -4.00 1.31
CA GLY A 5 5.65 -4.59 2.14
C GLY A 5 4.39 -4.89 1.35
N VAL A 6 3.71 -5.96 1.70
CA VAL A 6 2.34 -6.31 1.26
C VAL A 6 1.54 -6.65 2.49
N GLY A 7 0.29 -6.19 2.55
CA GLY A 7 -0.59 -6.45 3.68
C GLY A 7 -2.05 -6.62 3.25
N TYR A 8 -2.81 -7.29 4.12
CA TYR A 8 -4.26 -7.35 4.06
C TYR A 8 -4.83 -6.28 4.99
N VAL A 9 -5.47 -5.26 4.43
CA VAL A 9 -6.07 -4.17 5.21
C VAL A 9 -7.58 -4.32 5.22
N GLU A 10 -8.16 -4.29 6.41
CA GLU A 10 -9.61 -4.30 6.61
C GLU A 10 -10.18 -2.89 6.40
N LEU A 11 -11.14 -2.78 5.49
CA LEU A 11 -11.88 -1.55 5.22
C LEU A 11 -13.17 -1.52 6.05
N PRO A 12 -13.77 -0.33 6.25
CA PRO A 12 -15.10 -0.22 6.85
C PRO A 12 -16.10 -1.14 6.12
N GLY A 13 -16.81 -1.98 6.88
CA GLY A 13 -17.72 -2.98 6.33
C GLY A 13 -17.15 -4.41 6.25
N GLY A 14 -15.92 -4.64 6.74
CA GLY A 14 -15.37 -5.99 6.96
C GLY A 14 -14.73 -6.64 5.73
N VAL A 15 -14.59 -5.92 4.63
CA VAL A 15 -13.83 -6.36 3.45
C VAL A 15 -12.34 -6.23 3.73
N ARG A 16 -11.55 -7.25 3.39
CA ARG A 16 -10.08 -7.19 3.42
C ARG A 16 -9.54 -7.12 2.01
N VAL A 17 -8.62 -6.19 1.78
CA VAL A 17 -7.96 -5.98 0.48
C VAL A 17 -6.47 -6.24 0.65
N GLU A 18 -5.92 -7.12 -0.20
CA GLU A 18 -4.47 -7.27 -0.34
C GLU A 18 -3.92 -6.09 -1.15
N GLY A 19 -2.88 -5.44 -0.64
CA GLY A 19 -2.24 -4.33 -1.35
C GLY A 19 -0.84 -4.05 -0.84
N ARG A 20 -0.12 -3.24 -1.61
CA ARG A 20 1.25 -2.86 -1.30
C ARG A 20 1.26 -1.75 -0.23
N LEU A 21 2.18 -1.87 0.73
CA LEU A 21 2.39 -0.90 1.81
C LEU A 21 3.41 0.16 1.38
N THR A 22 3.24 1.41 1.83
CA THR A 22 4.23 2.47 1.61
C THR A 22 5.46 2.34 2.51
N GLU A 23 5.33 1.63 3.64
CA GLU A 23 6.43 1.26 4.53
C GLU A 23 6.85 -0.21 4.28
N SER A 24 8.15 -0.45 4.30
CA SER A 24 8.76 -1.76 4.05
C SER A 24 9.62 -2.28 5.21
N ASP A 25 9.87 -1.45 6.23
CA ASP A 25 10.53 -1.84 7.48
C ASP A 25 9.55 -2.62 8.37
N PRO A 26 9.76 -3.93 8.58
CA PRO A 26 8.86 -4.74 9.41
C PRO A 26 8.83 -4.27 10.87
N GLY A 27 9.89 -3.63 11.37
CA GLY A 27 9.96 -3.13 12.74
C GLY A 27 9.01 -1.95 13.00
N LYS A 28 8.50 -1.32 11.94
CA LYS A 28 7.53 -0.23 12.01
C LYS A 28 6.09 -0.68 11.72
N LEU A 29 5.87 -1.97 11.47
CA LEU A 29 4.56 -2.51 11.12
C LEU A 29 4.08 -3.47 12.20
N HIS A 30 2.78 -3.44 12.50
CA HIS A 30 2.13 -4.40 13.37
C HIS A 30 0.70 -4.69 12.91
N ILE A 31 0.19 -5.86 13.27
CA ILE A 31 -1.20 -6.25 12.94
C ILE A 31 -2.18 -5.39 13.74
N GLY A 32 -3.20 -4.87 13.06
CA GLY A 32 -4.18 -3.95 13.64
C GLY A 32 -3.77 -2.47 13.58
N MET A 33 -2.59 -2.17 13.03
CA MET A 33 -2.16 -0.79 12.76
C MET A 33 -3.17 -0.08 11.85
N PRO A 34 -3.63 1.14 12.20
CA PRO A 34 -4.48 1.95 11.33
C PRO A 34 -3.77 2.31 10.02
N MET A 35 -4.50 2.18 8.91
CA MET A 35 -3.99 2.43 7.57
C MET A 35 -4.94 3.34 6.81
N GLU A 36 -4.39 4.11 5.88
CA GLU A 36 -5.16 4.87 4.89
C GLU A 36 -4.86 4.39 3.47
N VAL A 37 -5.87 4.54 2.59
CA VAL A 37 -5.70 4.31 1.15
C VAL A 37 -5.11 5.56 0.54
N VAL A 38 -3.97 5.41 -0.16
CA VAL A 38 -3.35 6.48 -0.93
C VAL A 38 -3.24 6.08 -2.40
N PHE A 39 -3.32 7.06 -3.29
CA PHE A 39 -3.11 6.86 -4.73
C PHE A 39 -1.75 7.41 -5.13
N ALA A 40 -0.93 6.61 -5.78
CA ALA A 40 0.42 7.01 -6.20
C ALA A 40 0.82 6.34 -7.53
N PRO A 41 1.86 6.85 -8.22
CA PRO A 41 2.42 6.19 -9.39
C PRO A 41 2.98 4.81 -9.04
N PHE A 42 2.48 3.76 -9.70
CA PHE A 42 3.00 2.39 -9.56
C PHE A 42 4.14 2.13 -10.53
N ARG A 43 3.97 2.57 -11.77
CA ARG A 43 4.91 2.42 -12.86
C ARG A 43 4.64 3.46 -13.95
N LEU A 44 5.59 3.59 -14.86
CA LEU A 44 5.33 4.21 -16.15
C LEU A 44 4.82 3.14 -17.14
N ASP A 45 3.97 3.54 -18.08
CA ASP A 45 3.67 2.74 -19.27
C ASP A 45 4.74 2.93 -20.37
N ALA A 46 4.49 2.36 -21.55
CA ALA A 46 5.43 2.42 -22.67
C ALA A 46 5.58 3.83 -23.27
N ASP A 47 4.58 4.70 -23.06
CA ASP A 47 4.55 6.07 -23.56
C ASP A 47 5.04 7.07 -22.51
N GLY A 48 5.45 6.59 -21.33
CA GLY A 48 5.93 7.40 -20.23
C GLY A 48 4.84 7.99 -19.34
N ASN A 49 3.59 7.57 -19.48
CA ASN A 49 2.51 8.03 -18.60
C ASN A 49 2.55 7.30 -17.26
N GLU A 50 2.15 8.00 -16.20
CA GLU A 50 2.00 7.39 -14.87
C GLU A 50 0.77 6.48 -14.83
N VAL A 51 1.01 5.21 -14.48
CA VAL A 51 -0.05 4.28 -14.10
C VAL A 51 -0.26 4.43 -12.59
N ILE A 52 -1.36 5.08 -12.22
CA ILE A 52 -1.74 5.27 -10.82
C ILE A 52 -2.37 3.99 -10.27
N SER A 53 -1.99 3.63 -9.05
CA SER A 53 -2.58 2.53 -8.27
C SER A 53 -2.91 3.00 -6.86
N PHE A 54 -3.68 2.20 -6.14
CA PHE A 54 -3.85 2.35 -4.70
C PHE A 54 -2.71 1.64 -3.93
N PHE A 55 -2.42 2.15 -2.74
CA PHE A 55 -1.48 1.62 -1.75
C PHE A 55 -2.03 1.87 -0.34
N PHE A 56 -1.44 1.22 0.66
CA PHE A 56 -1.77 1.45 2.06
C PHE A 56 -0.61 2.14 2.79
N ARG A 57 -0.90 3.25 3.47
CA ARG A 57 0.06 3.99 4.28
C ARG A 57 -0.32 3.87 5.77
N PRO A 58 0.62 3.59 6.69
CA PRO A 58 0.38 3.74 8.12
C PRO A 58 -0.10 5.15 8.43
N LEU A 59 -1.18 5.26 9.22
CA LEU A 59 -1.53 6.53 9.85
C LEU A 59 -0.51 6.79 10.98
N ASP A 60 -0.06 8.04 11.11
CA ASP A 60 0.84 8.47 12.19
C ASP A 60 0.24 8.19 13.59
#